data_AF-A0A9D8XWS7-F1
#
_entry.id   AF-A0A9D8XWS7-F1
#
_cell.length_a   1.000
_cell.length_b   1.000
_cell.length_c   1.000
_cell.angle_alpha   90.00
_cell.angle_beta   90.00
_cell.angle_gamma   90.00
#
_symmetry.space_group_name_H-M   'P 1'
#
loop_
_entity.id
_entity.type
_entity.pdbx_description
1 polymer ?
#
loop_
_entity_poly.entity_id
_entity_poly.type
_entity_poly.pdbx_seq_one_letter_code
_entity_poly.pdbx_strand_id
1 'polypeptide(L)'
;MKNLKKRVALALCLALLLPCLSLLSSCGTTDDGIYTVTFSINGEKTKVEVARGEIPVCPEEKLSWETSEHFYKVTGWDKEIVPAERNATYTATVGEYGLTIYDARFVLPGDRVVSVKVHEGELPTPPEGYETDLTKTDKVGAFSRWEPELVAPTAENTEGKKYMIYTPVYTYSTRYYSVTFDVRGTKHKVSVAANAVPACPVDPTEYGAGPDQFVGWDKTVVPAKEDAVYTAWYGSAAEIFSVKDGARGILTMTYDDGLYDTAVWVNQKNKQYGLNGSCMLVANKLNADSVRQWKTLFADGTLEPECHSMTHATLPAEWSKHYQDQDKRANNNQTTYKYELVDSKAKLQEFFPGREIVCFAPGDNTLSTASFALDENGKADLSRPLNDGGAQAVADATYYAVRQGRYGIQSLDPAPNAEIGGWYNLQIQWFREWMNGNANGLTWLDETVGGGGWLIVMCHAIYGEGAGSSGSKDLTTADADRFFARAGSYVASVDLWCATFGEATRYLRERQSATAYRTMRNKVLYVGLKLDRTTTDGKPLEESVFNYPLTVKAHVPSTWHTASYELNGKTVTTSVFTDPADGQKYVAVNVIPGADGAIVTTAVTMVD
;
A
#
# COMPACT_ATOMS: atom_id res chain seq x y z
N MET A 1 39.26 15.08 1.56
CA MET A 1 40.66 15.49 1.85
C MET A 1 41.39 14.34 2.53
N LYS A 2 42.73 14.34 2.51
CA LYS A 2 43.64 13.43 3.26
C LYS A 2 43.45 11.90 3.04
N ASN A 3 44.25 11.37 2.10
CA ASN A 3 44.87 10.05 2.28
C ASN A 3 45.83 10.08 3.51
N LEU A 4 46.13 8.93 4.14
CA LEU A 4 47.48 8.33 4.03
C LEU A 4 47.60 6.89 4.59
N LYS A 5 48.45 6.13 3.89
CA LYS A 5 48.99 4.77 4.14
C LYS A 5 49.49 4.50 5.58
N LYS A 6 49.59 3.21 5.93
CA LYS A 6 50.79 2.65 6.59
C LYS A 6 51.08 1.21 6.12
N ARG A 7 52.37 0.93 5.85
CA ARG A 7 53.01 -0.40 5.87
C ARG A 7 54.05 -0.36 7.00
N VAL A 8 54.48 -1.51 7.51
CA VAL A 8 55.54 -1.63 8.54
C VAL A 8 56.60 -2.60 8.05
N ALA A 9 57.86 -2.36 8.42
CA ALA A 9 58.99 -3.26 8.17
C ALA A 9 60.06 -3.12 9.28
N LEU A 10 60.60 -4.28 9.69
CA LEU A 10 61.97 -4.59 10.15
C LEU A 10 62.71 -3.66 11.16
N ALA A 11 63.18 -4.27 12.27
CA ALA A 11 64.42 -3.88 12.97
C ALA A 11 64.96 -5.04 13.86
N LEU A 12 66.27 -5.05 14.13
CA LEU A 12 67.00 -6.00 15.01
C LEU A 12 67.44 -5.33 16.32
N CYS A 13 67.64 -6.14 17.37
CA CYS A 13 68.75 -6.09 18.36
C CYS A 13 68.73 -7.41 19.18
N LEU A 14 69.79 -8.11 19.64
CA LEU A 14 71.26 -7.93 19.78
C LEU A 14 71.72 -7.87 21.25
N ALA A 15 72.31 -8.97 21.75
CA ALA A 15 73.27 -9.13 22.88
C ALA A 15 73.39 -10.65 23.20
N LEU A 16 74.46 -11.27 23.72
CA LEU A 16 75.91 -11.04 23.95
C LEU A 16 76.53 -12.47 24.14
N LEU A 17 77.81 -12.79 24.47
CA LEU A 17 79.00 -12.04 24.92
C LEU A 17 80.30 -12.69 24.31
N LEU A 18 81.30 -13.07 25.14
CA LEU A 18 82.67 -13.59 24.91
C LEU A 18 83.23 -14.04 26.32
N PRO A 19 84.49 -14.51 26.58
CA PRO A 19 85.73 -14.52 25.78
C PRO A 19 86.63 -15.80 25.89
N CYS A 20 87.91 -15.66 25.50
CA CYS A 20 89.12 -16.54 25.68
C CYS A 20 89.30 -17.72 24.70
N LEU A 21 90.39 -17.81 23.92
CA LEU A 21 91.82 -18.05 24.23
C LEU A 21 92.12 -19.53 24.58
N SER A 22 93.15 -20.22 24.04
CA SER A 22 94.28 -19.75 23.20
C SER A 22 95.03 -20.87 22.45
N LEU A 23 95.70 -20.48 21.35
CA LEU A 23 97.02 -20.96 20.84
C LEU A 23 97.31 -22.47 20.58
N LEU A 24 97.66 -22.73 19.32
CA LEU A 24 98.76 -23.59 18.82
C LEU A 24 98.68 -25.14 18.83
N SER A 25 98.89 -25.68 17.61
CA SER A 25 99.81 -26.78 17.25
C SER A 25 99.25 -28.13 16.77
N SER A 26 99.67 -28.48 15.54
CA SER A 26 100.04 -29.82 15.04
C SER A 26 99.12 -31.04 15.25
N CYS A 27 98.46 -31.43 14.15
CA CYS A 27 98.45 -32.78 13.55
C CYS A 27 98.39 -34.02 14.45
N GLY A 28 97.26 -34.73 14.42
CA GLY A 28 97.10 -36.12 14.85
C GLY A 28 95.64 -36.59 14.73
N THR A 29 95.39 -37.79 14.18
CA THR A 29 94.04 -38.32 13.93
C THR A 29 93.71 -39.54 14.79
N THR A 30 92.55 -39.54 15.43
CA THR A 30 91.89 -40.71 16.03
C THR A 30 90.39 -40.67 15.74
N ASP A 31 89.70 -41.80 15.92
CA ASP A 31 88.36 -42.05 15.36
C ASP A 31 87.21 -41.53 16.27
N ASP A 32 86.40 -40.58 15.76
CA ASP A 32 85.31 -39.92 16.48
C ASP A 32 83.99 -40.71 16.37
N GLY A 33 83.83 -41.73 17.22
CA GLY A 33 82.65 -42.59 17.24
C GLY A 33 81.34 -41.88 17.61
N ILE A 34 80.50 -41.59 16.62
CA ILE A 34 79.13 -41.09 16.77
C ILE A 34 78.13 -42.24 16.62
N TYR A 35 77.07 -42.24 17.43
CA TYR A 35 76.01 -43.25 17.40
C TYR A 35 74.62 -42.65 17.16
N THR A 36 73.83 -43.30 16.32
CA THR A 36 72.43 -42.92 16.07
C THR A 36 71.52 -43.59 17.12
N VAL A 37 70.84 -42.79 17.93
CA VAL A 37 69.81 -43.23 18.88
C VAL A 37 68.42 -42.91 18.33
N THR A 38 67.48 -43.84 18.48
CA THR A 38 66.09 -43.68 18.03
C THR A 38 65.14 -43.63 19.22
N PHE A 39 64.35 -42.57 19.34
CA PHE A 39 63.21 -42.50 20.25
C PHE A 39 61.93 -42.84 19.48
N SER A 40 61.15 -43.79 19.96
CA SER A 40 59.87 -44.18 19.35
C SER A 40 58.70 -43.85 20.26
N ILE A 41 57.81 -42.99 19.79
CA ILE A 41 56.64 -42.50 20.54
C ILE A 41 55.40 -42.85 19.71
N ASN A 42 54.53 -43.68 20.27
CA ASN A 42 53.32 -44.19 19.61
C ASN A 42 53.55 -44.70 18.16
N GLY A 43 54.69 -45.34 17.90
CA GLY A 43 55.08 -45.86 16.58
C GLY A 43 55.81 -44.88 15.66
N GLU A 44 55.70 -43.55 15.87
CA GLU A 44 56.60 -42.58 15.24
C GLU A 44 58.05 -42.82 15.73
N LYS A 45 59.06 -42.42 14.95
CA LYS A 45 60.49 -42.65 15.25
C LYS A 45 61.33 -41.42 14.96
N THR A 46 61.70 -40.69 16.00
CA THR A 46 62.67 -39.60 15.96
C THR A 46 64.08 -40.16 16.14
N LYS A 47 65.06 -39.65 15.39
CA LYS A 47 66.47 -40.04 15.52
C LYS A 47 67.31 -38.84 15.95
N VAL A 48 68.28 -39.10 16.83
CA VAL A 48 69.33 -38.16 17.23
C VAL A 48 70.68 -38.85 17.05
N GLU A 49 71.71 -38.09 16.72
CA GLU A 49 73.09 -38.57 16.66
C GLU A 49 73.88 -37.97 17.83
N VAL A 50 74.60 -38.82 18.54
CA VAL A 50 75.15 -38.54 19.87
C VAL A 50 76.56 -39.12 19.97
N ALA A 51 77.49 -38.37 20.56
CA ALA A 51 78.88 -38.82 20.64
C ALA A 51 79.04 -39.98 21.64
N ARG A 52 80.09 -40.78 21.46
CA ARG A 52 80.38 -41.88 22.38
C ARG A 52 80.51 -41.40 23.82
N GLY A 53 79.71 -41.99 24.71
CA GLY A 53 79.69 -41.68 26.15
C GLY A 53 78.70 -40.58 26.57
N GLU A 54 77.99 -39.93 25.63
CA GLU A 54 76.95 -38.95 25.96
C GLU A 54 75.57 -39.60 26.14
N ILE A 55 74.69 -39.01 26.97
CA ILE A 55 73.31 -39.49 27.17
C ILE A 55 72.40 -38.86 26.11
N PRO A 56 71.67 -39.66 25.31
CA PRO A 56 70.76 -39.13 24.28
C PRO A 56 69.50 -38.51 24.91
N VAL A 57 69.04 -37.38 24.36
CA VAL A 57 67.84 -36.66 24.82
C VAL A 57 66.78 -36.64 23.72
N CYS A 58 65.51 -36.85 24.09
CA CYS A 58 64.37 -36.74 23.19
C CYS A 58 63.86 -35.28 23.15
N PRO A 59 63.53 -34.70 21.97
CA PRO A 59 63.00 -33.33 21.88
C PRO A 59 61.71 -33.13 22.69
N GLU A 60 61.58 -31.99 23.37
CA GLU A 60 60.48 -31.72 24.31
C GLU A 60 59.12 -31.60 23.60
N GLU A 61 59.09 -31.05 22.39
CA GLU A 61 57.87 -30.86 21.58
C GLU A 61 57.24 -32.18 21.11
N LYS A 62 57.94 -33.31 21.30
CA LYS A 62 57.43 -34.66 21.06
C LYS A 62 56.88 -35.36 22.32
N LEU A 63 56.97 -34.72 23.49
CA LEU A 63 56.57 -35.34 24.76
C LEU A 63 55.08 -35.16 25.11
N SER A 64 54.31 -34.33 24.40
CA SER A 64 52.86 -34.19 24.58
C SER A 64 52.16 -33.63 23.34
N TRP A 65 50.89 -34.00 23.13
CA TRP A 65 50.03 -33.51 22.05
C TRP A 65 48.54 -33.62 22.44
N GLU A 66 47.64 -33.12 21.60
CA GLU A 66 46.19 -33.17 21.83
C GLU A 66 45.39 -33.58 20.60
N THR A 67 44.10 -33.82 20.81
CA THR A 67 43.06 -34.16 19.85
C THR A 67 41.76 -33.46 20.27
N SER A 68 40.70 -33.58 19.48
CA SER A 68 39.38 -32.99 19.82
C SER A 68 38.71 -33.57 21.07
N GLU A 69 39.22 -34.67 21.62
CA GLU A 69 38.62 -35.38 22.76
C GLU A 69 39.62 -35.64 23.91
N HIS A 70 40.91 -35.81 23.60
CA HIS A 70 41.94 -36.23 24.54
C HIS A 70 43.28 -35.47 24.40
N PHE A 71 43.92 -35.21 25.53
CA PHE A 71 45.32 -34.79 25.67
C PHE A 71 46.21 -35.98 26.02
N TYR A 72 47.42 -36.01 25.48
CA TYR A 72 48.37 -37.11 25.60
C TYR A 72 49.75 -36.63 26.06
N LYS A 73 50.43 -37.42 26.91
CA LYS A 73 51.78 -37.10 27.40
C LYS A 73 52.64 -38.33 27.63
N VAL A 74 53.92 -38.26 27.26
CA VAL A 74 54.94 -39.27 27.57
C VAL A 74 55.18 -39.31 29.09
N THR A 75 55.04 -40.50 29.69
CA THR A 75 55.17 -40.74 31.14
C THR A 75 56.42 -41.54 31.51
N GLY A 76 57.10 -42.16 30.55
CA GLY A 76 58.32 -42.95 30.79
C GLY A 76 58.82 -43.65 29.52
N TRP A 77 59.84 -44.49 29.66
CA TRP A 77 60.49 -45.24 28.57
C TRP A 77 60.58 -46.73 28.90
N ASP A 78 60.68 -47.58 27.86
CA ASP A 78 60.75 -49.04 27.96
C ASP A 78 61.96 -49.58 28.74
N LYS A 79 62.98 -48.73 28.93
CA LYS A 79 64.17 -48.95 29.76
C LYS A 79 64.83 -47.60 30.05
N GLU A 80 65.71 -47.59 31.06
CA GLU A 80 66.52 -46.42 31.42
C GLU A 80 67.39 -45.96 30.25
N ILE A 81 67.47 -44.64 30.05
CA ILE A 81 68.26 -44.02 28.98
C ILE A 81 69.70 -43.84 29.47
N VAL A 82 70.63 -44.57 28.86
CA VAL A 82 72.04 -44.66 29.27
C VAL A 82 72.98 -44.08 28.20
N PRO A 83 74.24 -43.74 28.56
CA PRO A 83 75.25 -43.26 27.62
C PRO A 83 75.42 -44.10 26.34
N ALA A 84 75.66 -43.42 25.22
CA ALA A 84 75.78 -44.02 23.91
C ALA A 84 77.14 -44.73 23.72
N GLU A 85 77.18 -46.04 23.90
CA GLU A 85 78.30 -46.92 23.50
C GLU A 85 78.03 -47.68 22.19
N ARG A 86 76.83 -47.49 21.61
CA ARG A 86 76.34 -48.05 20.34
C ARG A 86 74.99 -47.44 19.97
N ASN A 87 74.56 -47.62 18.72
CA ASN A 87 73.21 -47.29 18.29
C ASN A 87 72.17 -48.02 19.15
N ALA A 88 71.13 -47.29 19.58
CA ALA A 88 70.09 -47.78 20.49
C ALA A 88 68.70 -47.30 20.07
N THR A 89 67.65 -47.96 20.58
CA THR A 89 66.25 -47.54 20.42
C THR A 89 65.55 -47.56 21.77
N TYR A 90 64.86 -46.48 22.13
CA TYR A 90 63.99 -46.37 23.31
C TYR A 90 62.54 -46.16 22.89
N THR A 91 61.58 -46.74 23.60
CA THR A 91 60.15 -46.69 23.26
C THR A 91 59.36 -46.06 24.41
N ALA A 92 58.53 -45.05 24.13
CA ALA A 92 57.82 -44.29 25.16
C ALA A 92 56.57 -44.99 25.67
N THR A 93 56.29 -44.81 26.96
CA THR A 93 54.96 -45.01 27.57
C THR A 93 54.21 -43.68 27.55
N VAL A 94 52.91 -43.70 27.26
CA VAL A 94 52.06 -42.51 27.08
C VAL A 94 50.83 -42.63 27.98
N GLY A 95 50.45 -41.53 28.64
CA GLY A 95 49.18 -41.37 29.33
C GLY A 95 48.19 -40.50 28.53
N GLU A 96 46.90 -40.75 28.71
CA GLU A 96 45.77 -40.18 27.96
C GLU A 96 44.74 -39.59 28.94
N TYR A 97 44.22 -38.40 28.64
CA TYR A 97 43.34 -37.62 29.53
C TYR A 97 42.24 -36.94 28.71
N GLY A 98 40.97 -37.01 29.13
CA GLY A 98 39.84 -36.44 28.38
C GLY A 98 39.63 -34.93 28.57
N LEU A 99 39.04 -34.28 27.56
CA LEU A 99 38.69 -32.85 27.55
C LEU A 99 37.18 -32.62 27.74
N THR A 100 36.80 -31.74 28.68
CA THR A 100 35.40 -31.25 28.81
C THR A 100 35.17 -30.04 27.90
N ILE A 101 34.10 -30.08 27.09
CA ILE A 101 33.69 -29.02 26.16
C ILE A 101 32.20 -28.70 26.36
N TYR A 102 31.87 -27.40 26.31
CA TYR A 102 30.52 -26.84 26.44
C TYR A 102 30.08 -26.05 25.18
N ASP A 103 28.76 -25.87 25.01
CA ASP A 103 28.14 -24.97 24.03
C ASP A 103 27.75 -23.63 24.67
N ALA A 104 28.46 -22.54 24.34
CA ALA A 104 28.05 -21.18 24.65
C ALA A 104 27.09 -20.66 23.56
N ARG A 105 25.80 -20.54 23.88
CA ARG A 105 24.74 -20.15 22.92
C ARG A 105 24.38 -18.69 23.07
N PHE A 106 24.70 -17.87 22.08
CA PHE A 106 24.40 -16.44 22.06
C PHE A 106 23.13 -16.18 21.26
N VAL A 107 22.16 -15.50 21.87
CA VAL A 107 20.97 -14.98 21.18
C VAL A 107 21.36 -13.64 20.53
N LEU A 108 21.03 -13.46 19.25
CA LEU A 108 21.35 -12.25 18.47
C LEU A 108 20.04 -11.56 18.00
N PRO A 109 20.07 -10.29 17.57
CA PRO A 109 18.90 -9.56 17.07
C PRO A 109 18.08 -10.37 16.06
N GLY A 110 16.75 -10.35 16.21
CA GLY A 110 15.84 -11.21 15.43
C GLY A 110 15.87 -12.68 15.84
N ASP A 111 16.07 -12.95 17.14
CA ASP A 111 16.03 -14.26 17.79
C ASP A 111 16.99 -15.34 17.21
N ARG A 112 18.02 -14.90 16.48
CA ARG A 112 19.01 -15.77 15.85
C ARG A 112 20.00 -16.31 16.89
N VAL A 113 19.96 -17.61 17.17
CA VAL A 113 20.90 -18.26 18.11
C VAL A 113 22.15 -18.76 17.39
N VAL A 114 23.33 -18.49 17.95
CA VAL A 114 24.65 -18.99 17.48
C VAL A 114 25.35 -19.73 18.61
N SER A 115 25.86 -20.93 18.36
CA SER A 115 26.58 -21.75 19.36
C SER A 115 28.09 -21.73 19.12
N VAL A 116 28.87 -21.47 20.17
CA VAL A 116 30.34 -21.48 20.18
C VAL A 116 30.81 -22.60 21.09
N LYS A 117 31.80 -23.39 20.67
CA LYS A 117 32.45 -24.40 21.53
C LYS A 117 33.50 -23.73 22.40
N VAL A 118 33.56 -24.13 23.67
CA VAL A 118 34.49 -23.59 24.68
C VAL A 118 34.87 -24.68 25.67
N HIS A 119 36.12 -24.69 26.14
CA HIS A 119 36.60 -25.69 27.10
C HIS A 119 36.18 -25.33 28.54
N GLU A 120 36.15 -26.34 29.42
CA GLU A 120 35.90 -26.12 30.85
C GLU A 120 36.98 -25.20 31.46
N GLY A 121 36.55 -24.13 32.13
CA GLY A 121 37.46 -23.11 32.67
C GLY A 121 37.85 -21.97 31.72
N GLU A 122 37.45 -21.99 30.43
CA GLU A 122 37.70 -20.89 29.48
C GLU A 122 36.52 -19.93 29.32
N LEU A 123 36.79 -18.63 29.14
CA LEU A 123 35.75 -17.64 28.84
C LEU A 123 35.28 -17.74 27.37
N PRO A 124 33.97 -17.83 27.08
CA PRO A 124 33.48 -17.91 25.71
C PRO A 124 33.50 -16.54 25.01
N THR A 125 34.14 -16.48 23.84
CA THR A 125 34.13 -15.29 22.98
C THR A 125 32.79 -15.14 22.25
N PRO A 126 32.09 -13.99 22.35
CA PRO A 126 30.85 -13.75 21.61
C PRO A 126 31.07 -13.69 20.09
N PRO A 127 30.12 -14.21 19.27
CA PRO A 127 30.12 -14.04 17.82
C PRO A 127 29.75 -12.60 17.42
N GLU A 128 30.01 -12.20 16.17
CA GLU A 128 29.64 -10.88 15.64
C GLU A 128 28.11 -10.69 15.48
N GLY A 129 27.64 -9.44 15.55
CA GLY A 129 26.27 -9.06 15.21
C GLY A 129 25.32 -8.96 16.39
N TYR A 130 25.82 -8.59 17.58
CA TYR A 130 25.04 -8.33 18.80
C TYR A 130 24.95 -6.85 19.17
N GLU A 131 25.53 -5.96 18.36
CA GLU A 131 25.92 -4.61 18.79
C GLU A 131 24.73 -3.64 18.87
N THR A 132 23.65 -3.91 18.13
CA THR A 132 22.44 -3.07 18.11
C THR A 132 21.14 -3.89 18.04
N ASP A 133 20.10 -3.42 18.72
CA ASP A 133 18.75 -4.01 18.64
C ASP A 133 18.00 -3.51 17.41
N LEU A 134 17.63 -4.44 16.52
CA LEU A 134 16.88 -4.17 15.30
C LEU A 134 15.35 -4.32 15.46
N THR A 135 14.87 -4.79 16.62
CA THR A 135 13.44 -5.06 16.85
C THR A 135 12.60 -3.80 17.14
N LYS A 136 13.24 -2.66 17.43
CA LYS A 136 12.58 -1.42 17.86
C LYS A 136 12.86 -0.29 16.88
N THR A 137 11.86 0.04 16.06
CA THR A 137 11.96 1.04 15.00
C THR A 137 12.03 2.48 15.52
N ASP A 138 11.37 2.77 16.65
CA ASP A 138 11.29 4.09 17.27
C ASP A 138 12.57 4.49 18.04
N LYS A 139 13.49 3.55 18.27
CA LYS A 139 14.67 3.72 19.11
C LYS A 139 15.94 3.28 18.39
N VAL A 140 17.08 3.70 18.94
CA VAL A 140 18.39 3.14 18.63
C VAL A 140 18.82 2.33 19.85
N GLY A 141 18.83 1.00 19.72
CA GLY A 141 19.33 0.11 20.76
C GLY A 141 20.84 -0.08 20.62
N ALA A 142 21.59 0.15 21.69
CA ALA A 142 23.03 -0.09 21.77
C ALA A 142 23.32 -1.17 22.81
N PHE A 143 24.17 -2.15 22.47
CA PHE A 143 24.53 -3.23 23.38
C PHE A 143 25.16 -2.71 24.67
N SER A 144 24.78 -3.34 25.80
CA SER A 144 25.22 -2.97 27.15
C SER A 144 25.98 -4.09 27.85
N ARG A 145 25.42 -5.31 27.86
CA ARG A 145 26.04 -6.52 28.44
C ARG A 145 25.37 -7.78 27.92
N TRP A 146 25.98 -8.93 28.19
CA TRP A 146 25.29 -10.23 28.17
C TRP A 146 24.57 -10.49 29.50
N GLU A 147 23.48 -11.24 29.45
CA GLU A 147 22.78 -11.77 30.61
C GLU A 147 22.54 -13.29 30.42
N PRO A 148 23.09 -14.17 31.29
CA PRO A 148 24.01 -13.85 32.39
C PRO A 148 25.33 -13.23 31.90
N GLU A 149 26.12 -12.67 32.82
CA GLU A 149 27.45 -12.19 32.50
C GLU A 149 28.36 -13.34 32.03
N LEU A 150 29.33 -13.05 31.16
CA LEU A 150 30.21 -14.07 30.58
C LEU A 150 31.12 -14.66 31.67
N VAL A 151 30.96 -15.96 31.90
CA VAL A 151 31.76 -16.74 32.84
C VAL A 151 32.25 -18.01 32.17
N ALA A 152 33.39 -18.53 32.64
CA ALA A 152 33.89 -19.81 32.17
C ALA A 152 32.94 -20.95 32.59
N PRO A 153 32.58 -21.88 31.69
CA PRO A 153 31.65 -22.94 32.02
C PRO A 153 32.33 -24.01 32.88
N THR A 154 31.57 -24.55 33.82
CA THR A 154 31.96 -25.61 34.76
C THR A 154 30.74 -26.49 35.06
N ALA A 155 30.95 -27.72 35.55
CA ALA A 155 29.84 -28.58 35.94
C ALA A 155 28.89 -27.95 37.00
N GLU A 156 29.39 -27.03 37.83
CA GLU A 156 28.61 -26.32 38.85
C GLU A 156 27.74 -25.21 38.23
N ASN A 157 28.35 -24.23 37.56
CA ASN A 157 27.63 -23.04 37.08
C ASN A 157 26.73 -23.29 35.85
N THR A 158 26.80 -24.47 35.23
CA THR A 158 25.85 -24.91 34.20
C THR A 158 24.76 -25.84 34.71
N GLU A 159 24.68 -26.11 36.03
CA GLU A 159 23.76 -27.11 36.61
C GLU A 159 23.91 -28.50 35.97
N GLY A 160 25.16 -28.89 35.63
CA GLY A 160 25.47 -30.14 34.93
C GLY A 160 25.13 -30.17 33.43
N LYS A 161 24.61 -29.08 32.85
CA LYS A 161 24.28 -28.99 31.41
C LYS A 161 25.57 -28.73 30.61
N LYS A 162 25.76 -29.40 29.47
CA LYS A 162 26.88 -29.09 28.55
C LYS A 162 26.66 -27.83 27.70
N TYR A 163 25.88 -26.85 28.17
CA TYR A 163 25.64 -25.60 27.47
C TYR A 163 25.29 -24.44 28.42
N MET A 164 25.52 -23.22 27.96
CA MET A 164 25.03 -21.96 28.52
C MET A 164 24.22 -21.21 27.47
N ILE A 165 23.35 -20.28 27.88
CA ILE A 165 22.61 -19.38 26.99
C ILE A 165 22.86 -17.94 27.45
N TYR A 166 23.24 -17.07 26.53
CA TYR A 166 23.54 -15.66 26.75
C TYR A 166 22.60 -14.79 25.91
N THR A 167 21.90 -13.87 26.55
CA THR A 167 20.97 -12.92 25.92
C THR A 167 21.54 -11.49 26.00
N PRO A 168 21.50 -10.69 24.93
CA PRO A 168 22.08 -9.35 24.93
C PRO A 168 21.10 -8.34 25.53
N VAL A 169 21.60 -7.54 26.49
CA VAL A 169 20.87 -6.44 27.11
C VAL A 169 21.25 -5.14 26.40
N TYR A 170 20.27 -4.36 25.98
CA TYR A 170 20.46 -3.10 25.27
C TYR A 170 20.06 -1.89 26.12
N THR A 171 20.78 -0.78 25.96
CA THR A 171 20.28 0.56 26.30
C THR A 171 19.63 1.18 25.07
N TYR A 172 18.69 2.12 25.26
CA TYR A 172 17.92 2.71 24.17
C TYR A 172 17.90 4.24 24.23
N SER A 173 18.17 4.88 23.10
CA SER A 173 17.86 6.30 22.86
C SER A 173 16.75 6.44 21.83
N THR A 174 16.04 7.57 21.84
CA THR A 174 15.03 7.91 20.82
C THR A 174 15.69 8.04 19.45
N ARG A 175 15.10 7.44 18.41
CA ARG A 175 15.55 7.63 17.03
C ARG A 175 15.07 9.00 16.52
N TYR A 176 15.90 9.69 15.74
CA TYR A 176 15.58 10.97 15.11
C TYR A 176 15.81 10.91 13.61
N TYR A 177 15.03 11.71 12.88
CA TYR A 177 15.10 11.88 11.42
C TYR A 177 15.32 13.35 11.05
N SER A 178 15.96 13.61 9.92
CA SER A 178 16.18 14.93 9.34
C SER A 178 15.04 15.26 8.37
N VAL A 179 14.06 16.05 8.80
CA VAL A 179 13.00 16.57 7.95
C VAL A 179 13.39 17.94 7.40
N THR A 180 13.18 18.16 6.10
CA THR A 180 13.44 19.42 5.41
C THR A 180 12.16 20.00 4.83
N PHE A 181 11.83 21.25 5.15
CA PHE A 181 10.78 22.01 4.50
C PHE A 181 11.41 22.98 3.49
N ASP A 182 11.02 22.90 2.22
CA ASP A 182 11.48 23.79 1.15
C ASP A 182 10.43 24.88 0.89
N VAL A 183 10.76 26.11 1.30
CA VAL A 183 9.91 27.29 1.25
C VAL A 183 10.44 28.22 0.15
N ARG A 184 9.85 28.10 -1.06
CA ARG A 184 10.27 28.82 -2.28
C ARG A 184 11.78 28.68 -2.61
N GLY A 185 12.37 27.51 -2.40
CA GLY A 185 13.80 27.24 -2.57
C GLY A 185 14.65 27.40 -1.30
N THR A 186 14.07 27.97 -0.23
CA THR A 186 14.74 28.12 1.07
C THR A 186 14.54 26.84 1.89
N LYS A 187 15.63 26.15 2.25
CA LYS A 187 15.56 24.83 2.89
C LYS A 187 15.72 24.93 4.41
N HIS A 188 14.62 24.75 5.12
CA HIS A 188 14.55 24.75 6.58
C HIS A 188 14.62 23.31 7.09
N LYS A 189 15.67 22.97 7.86
CA LYS A 189 15.86 21.62 8.42
C LYS A 189 15.48 21.55 9.89
N VAL A 190 14.79 20.48 10.29
CA VAL A 190 14.46 20.15 11.67
C VAL A 190 14.81 18.69 11.98
N SER A 191 15.24 18.41 13.21
CA SER A 191 15.46 17.04 13.69
C SER A 191 14.26 16.61 14.52
N VAL A 192 13.65 15.48 14.15
CA VAL A 192 12.30 15.09 14.59
C VAL A 192 12.35 13.66 15.12
N ALA A 193 11.79 13.44 16.31
CA ALA A 193 11.75 12.13 16.93
C ALA A 193 10.88 11.15 16.10
N ALA A 194 11.23 9.87 16.13
CA ALA A 194 10.47 8.83 15.44
C ALA A 194 9.00 8.81 15.90
N ASN A 195 8.09 8.71 14.94
CA ASN A 195 6.63 8.81 15.10
C ASN A 195 6.09 10.17 15.60
N ALA A 196 6.90 11.22 15.71
CA ALA A 196 6.40 12.59 15.90
C ALA A 196 6.07 13.23 14.53
N VAL A 197 4.99 14.03 14.47
CA VAL A 197 4.66 14.83 13.28
C VAL A 197 5.61 16.04 13.21
N PRO A 198 6.33 16.26 12.09
CA PRO A 198 7.24 17.38 11.97
C PRO A 198 6.47 18.69 11.70
N ALA A 199 6.93 19.79 12.28
CA ALA A 199 6.40 21.14 12.01
C ALA A 199 7.42 21.97 11.22
N CYS A 200 6.94 22.82 10.31
CA CYS A 200 7.78 23.80 9.63
C CYS A 200 8.23 24.88 10.64
N PRO A 201 9.52 25.24 10.72
CA PRO A 201 10.02 26.20 11.71
C PRO A 201 9.81 27.68 11.32
N VAL A 202 9.13 27.93 10.19
CA VAL A 202 8.64 29.24 9.73
C VAL A 202 7.20 29.09 9.28
N ASP A 203 6.40 30.16 9.34
CA ASP A 203 5.07 30.17 8.76
C ASP A 203 5.18 30.33 7.23
N PRO A 204 4.76 29.35 6.41
CA PRO A 204 4.85 29.47 4.96
C PRO A 204 3.87 30.49 4.37
N THR A 205 2.83 30.91 5.10
CA THR A 205 1.86 31.91 4.61
C THR A 205 2.49 33.29 4.44
N GLU A 206 3.49 33.64 5.26
CA GLU A 206 4.26 34.90 5.15
C GLU A 206 5.01 35.03 3.80
N TYR A 207 5.20 33.92 3.09
CA TYR A 207 5.88 33.86 1.79
C TYR A 207 4.90 33.89 0.59
N GLY A 208 3.63 34.27 0.80
CA GLY A 208 2.70 34.59 -0.29
C GLY A 208 3.20 35.76 -1.16
N ALA A 209 2.86 35.78 -2.45
CA ALA A 209 3.28 36.86 -3.36
C ALA A 209 2.24 37.16 -4.44
N GLY A 210 1.65 38.35 -4.39
CA GLY A 210 0.56 38.74 -5.30
C GLY A 210 -0.64 37.80 -5.14
N PRO A 211 -1.16 37.20 -6.23
CA PRO A 211 -2.28 36.27 -6.15
C PRO A 211 -1.87 34.87 -5.65
N ASP A 212 -0.57 34.53 -5.66
CA ASP A 212 -0.08 33.20 -5.31
C ASP A 212 0.22 33.09 -3.81
N GLN A 213 -0.72 32.51 -3.07
CA GLN A 213 -0.67 32.29 -1.62
C GLN A 213 -0.22 30.87 -1.27
N PHE A 214 0.16 30.61 -0.02
CA PHE A 214 0.48 29.24 0.42
C PHE A 214 -0.80 28.38 0.45
N VAL A 215 -0.71 27.17 -0.10
CA VAL A 215 -1.85 26.24 -0.19
C VAL A 215 -1.61 24.96 0.61
N GLY A 216 -0.37 24.50 0.70
CA GLY A 216 -0.01 23.25 1.34
C GLY A 216 1.33 22.71 0.86
N TRP A 217 1.58 21.43 1.16
CA TRP A 217 2.80 20.73 0.81
C TRP A 217 2.58 19.80 -0.39
N ASP A 218 3.66 19.47 -1.09
CA ASP A 218 3.70 18.47 -2.18
C ASP A 218 3.17 17.08 -1.79
N LYS A 219 3.15 16.76 -0.50
CA LYS A 219 2.51 15.58 0.09
C LYS A 219 2.15 15.83 1.56
N THR A 220 1.21 15.07 2.11
CA THR A 220 0.80 15.23 3.51
C THR A 220 1.95 15.02 4.50
N VAL A 221 2.01 15.89 5.49
CA VAL A 221 3.00 15.87 6.57
C VAL A 221 2.59 14.79 7.58
N VAL A 222 3.41 13.76 7.70
CA VAL A 222 3.11 12.52 8.46
C VAL A 222 4.11 12.30 9.60
N PRO A 223 3.78 11.46 10.61
CA PRO A 223 4.72 11.02 11.63
C PRO A 223 6.05 10.53 11.03
N ALA A 224 7.18 11.05 11.53
CA ALA A 224 8.50 10.79 10.96
C ALA A 224 8.94 9.32 11.14
N LYS A 225 9.17 8.63 10.01
CA LYS A 225 9.66 7.23 9.94
C LYS A 225 10.95 7.09 9.13
N GLU A 226 11.35 8.16 8.44
CA GLU A 226 12.55 8.28 7.61
C GLU A 226 12.89 9.77 7.42
N ASP A 227 14.05 10.07 6.84
CA ASP A 227 14.42 11.42 6.43
C ASP A 227 13.51 11.90 5.28
N ALA A 228 12.87 13.05 5.46
CA ALA A 228 11.84 13.54 4.54
C ALA A 228 12.14 14.94 4.00
N VAL A 229 11.65 15.24 2.80
CA VAL A 229 11.58 16.59 2.23
C VAL A 229 10.13 16.89 1.88
N TYR A 230 9.64 18.06 2.28
CA TYR A 230 8.33 18.60 1.94
C TYR A 230 8.50 19.93 1.21
N THR A 231 7.86 20.10 0.05
CA THR A 231 7.98 21.30 -0.79
C THR A 231 6.73 22.14 -0.68
N ALA A 232 6.86 23.42 -0.29
CA ALA A 232 5.73 24.32 -0.14
C ALA A 232 5.17 24.73 -1.52
N TRP A 233 3.88 24.47 -1.75
CA TRP A 233 3.20 24.89 -2.97
C TRP A 233 2.46 26.21 -2.76
N TYR A 234 2.63 27.10 -3.75
CA TYR A 234 2.01 28.41 -3.82
C TYR A 234 1.26 28.55 -5.12
N GLY A 235 0.06 29.13 -5.06
CA GLY A 235 -0.78 29.40 -6.21
C GLY A 235 -2.01 30.24 -5.85
N SER A 236 -2.69 30.72 -6.88
CA SER A 236 -3.99 31.38 -6.80
C SER A 236 -5.11 30.34 -6.97
N ALA A 237 -6.33 30.65 -6.51
CA ALA A 237 -7.47 29.77 -6.71
C ALA A 237 -7.76 29.51 -8.21
N ALA A 238 -8.29 28.33 -8.50
CA ALA A 238 -8.85 27.94 -9.79
C ALA A 238 -10.23 27.28 -9.58
N GLU A 239 -11.04 27.22 -10.63
CA GLU A 239 -12.41 26.72 -10.57
C GLU A 239 -12.46 25.26 -11.03
N ILE A 240 -13.18 24.39 -10.33
CA ILE A 240 -13.51 23.04 -10.82
C ILE A 240 -14.88 23.14 -11.49
N PHE A 241 -15.00 22.73 -12.76
CA PHE A 241 -16.28 22.76 -13.46
C PHE A 241 -17.30 21.84 -12.76
N SER A 242 -18.54 22.30 -12.61
CA SER A 242 -19.65 21.53 -12.03
C SER A 242 -19.93 20.21 -12.74
N VAL A 243 -19.53 20.11 -14.01
CA VAL A 243 -19.63 18.93 -14.89
C VAL A 243 -18.30 18.76 -15.63
N LYS A 244 -17.91 17.51 -15.94
CA LYS A 244 -16.70 17.20 -16.69
C LYS A 244 -16.63 17.95 -18.03
N ASP A 245 -15.41 18.36 -18.38
CA ASP A 245 -15.01 19.08 -19.61
C ASP A 245 -15.78 20.37 -19.90
N GLY A 246 -16.48 20.92 -18.91
CA GLY A 246 -17.25 22.17 -19.02
C GLY A 246 -18.65 22.03 -19.59
N ALA A 247 -19.19 20.80 -19.66
CA ALA A 247 -20.56 20.57 -20.10
C ALA A 247 -21.61 21.20 -19.16
N ARG A 248 -22.85 21.32 -19.64
CA ARG A 248 -23.91 22.07 -18.94
C ARG A 248 -24.68 21.20 -17.94
N GLY A 249 -24.82 19.90 -18.24
CA GLY A 249 -25.43 18.92 -17.36
C GLY A 249 -24.92 17.50 -17.60
N ILE A 250 -25.36 16.57 -16.76
CA ILE A 250 -25.00 15.14 -16.80
C ILE A 250 -26.21 14.33 -17.25
N LEU A 251 -26.01 13.33 -18.13
CA LEU A 251 -26.96 12.25 -18.37
C LEU A 251 -26.38 10.93 -17.83
N THR A 252 -27.13 10.26 -16.96
CA THR A 252 -26.85 8.90 -16.50
C THR A 252 -28.01 7.99 -16.85
N MET A 253 -27.75 6.91 -17.58
CA MET A 253 -28.77 5.93 -17.95
C MET A 253 -28.60 4.65 -17.12
N THR A 254 -29.65 4.26 -16.39
CA THR A 254 -29.65 3.05 -15.56
C THR A 254 -30.65 2.01 -16.08
N TYR A 255 -30.20 0.75 -16.16
CA TYR A 255 -30.94 -0.37 -16.72
C TYR A 255 -31.13 -1.47 -15.67
N ASP A 256 -32.37 -1.69 -15.27
CA ASP A 256 -32.75 -2.42 -14.07
C ASP A 256 -32.96 -3.91 -14.33
N ASP A 257 -33.21 -4.67 -13.27
CA ASP A 257 -33.36 -6.13 -13.25
C ASP A 257 -32.18 -6.98 -13.77
N GLY A 258 -31.15 -6.41 -14.39
CA GLY A 258 -30.05 -7.13 -15.03
C GLY A 258 -30.45 -7.81 -16.35
N LEU A 259 -31.24 -7.14 -17.19
CA LEU A 259 -31.72 -7.69 -18.47
C LEU A 259 -30.64 -7.66 -19.58
N TYR A 260 -29.91 -8.77 -19.72
CA TYR A 260 -28.74 -8.87 -20.61
C TYR A 260 -29.00 -8.47 -22.07
N ASP A 261 -30.10 -8.93 -22.69
CA ASP A 261 -30.38 -8.61 -24.11
C ASP A 261 -30.65 -7.11 -24.34
N THR A 262 -31.27 -6.44 -23.36
CA THR A 262 -31.40 -4.98 -23.36
C THR A 262 -30.02 -4.32 -23.25
N ALA A 263 -29.16 -4.79 -22.34
CA ALA A 263 -27.80 -4.26 -22.21
C ALA A 263 -26.94 -4.49 -23.47
N VAL A 264 -27.12 -5.60 -24.21
CA VAL A 264 -26.46 -5.84 -25.50
C VAL A 264 -26.90 -4.80 -26.54
N TRP A 265 -28.19 -4.51 -26.64
CA TRP A 265 -28.71 -3.47 -27.55
C TRP A 265 -28.20 -2.08 -27.14
N VAL A 266 -28.28 -1.75 -25.85
CA VAL A 266 -27.77 -0.48 -25.29
C VAL A 266 -26.29 -0.32 -25.61
N ASN A 267 -25.45 -1.33 -25.40
CA ASN A 267 -24.00 -1.20 -25.63
C ASN A 267 -23.66 -0.92 -27.11
N GLN A 268 -24.47 -1.40 -28.05
CA GLN A 268 -24.34 -1.07 -29.48
C GLN A 268 -24.70 0.40 -29.74
N LYS A 269 -25.77 0.91 -29.12
CA LYS A 269 -26.23 2.29 -29.27
C LYS A 269 -25.37 3.31 -28.52
N ASN A 270 -24.84 2.95 -27.36
CA ASN A 270 -23.84 3.71 -26.64
C ASN A 270 -22.61 3.99 -27.51
N LYS A 271 -22.09 2.96 -28.20
CA LYS A 271 -21.00 3.11 -29.18
C LYS A 271 -21.39 3.89 -30.43
N GLN A 272 -22.64 3.79 -30.89
CA GLN A 272 -23.13 4.55 -32.05
C GLN A 272 -23.21 6.05 -31.77
N TYR A 273 -23.53 6.45 -30.54
CA TYR A 273 -23.85 7.85 -30.18
C TYR A 273 -22.88 8.50 -29.17
N GLY A 274 -21.85 7.79 -28.70
CA GLY A 274 -20.89 8.31 -27.73
C GLY A 274 -21.45 8.42 -26.30
N LEU A 275 -22.30 7.46 -25.90
CA LEU A 275 -22.98 7.45 -24.60
C LEU A 275 -22.47 6.33 -23.68
N ASN A 276 -22.71 6.50 -22.38
CA ASN A 276 -22.39 5.55 -21.31
C ASN A 276 -23.65 5.15 -20.52
N GLY A 277 -23.58 4.12 -19.68
CA GLY A 277 -24.67 3.74 -18.78
C GLY A 277 -24.32 2.64 -17.77
N SER A 278 -25.24 2.36 -16.85
CA SER A 278 -25.05 1.41 -15.75
C SER A 278 -26.13 0.33 -15.75
N CYS A 279 -25.72 -0.93 -15.70
CA CYS A 279 -26.63 -2.06 -15.53
C CYS A 279 -26.74 -2.37 -14.04
N MET A 280 -27.94 -2.20 -13.49
CA MET A 280 -28.26 -2.47 -12.10
C MET A 280 -28.51 -3.98 -11.97
N LEU A 281 -27.52 -4.71 -11.44
CA LEU A 281 -27.50 -6.18 -11.42
C LEU A 281 -28.04 -6.74 -10.11
N VAL A 282 -29.00 -7.66 -10.21
CA VAL A 282 -29.52 -8.45 -9.09
C VAL A 282 -28.59 -9.65 -8.87
N ALA A 283 -27.84 -9.68 -7.76
CA ALA A 283 -26.66 -10.54 -7.63
C ALA A 283 -26.95 -12.06 -7.63
N ASN A 284 -28.17 -12.51 -7.28
CA ASN A 284 -28.59 -13.92 -7.40
C ASN A 284 -29.15 -14.32 -8.78
N LYS A 285 -29.36 -13.38 -9.72
CA LYS A 285 -29.65 -13.72 -11.13
C LYS A 285 -28.38 -14.08 -11.92
N LEU A 286 -27.21 -13.84 -11.33
CA LEU A 286 -25.92 -14.08 -11.95
C LEU A 286 -25.38 -15.48 -11.62
N ASN A 287 -24.74 -16.10 -12.62
CA ASN A 287 -24.07 -17.40 -12.51
C ASN A 287 -22.75 -17.35 -13.29
N ALA A 288 -21.95 -18.42 -13.23
CA ALA A 288 -20.63 -18.47 -13.85
C ALA A 288 -20.63 -18.17 -15.37
N ASP A 289 -21.71 -18.47 -16.09
CA ASP A 289 -21.83 -18.25 -17.53
C ASP A 289 -22.27 -16.81 -17.84
N SER A 290 -23.32 -16.32 -17.16
CA SER A 290 -23.76 -14.94 -17.35
C SER A 290 -22.72 -13.92 -16.88
N VAL A 291 -21.93 -14.22 -15.84
CA VAL A 291 -20.79 -13.37 -15.43
C VAL A 291 -19.72 -13.28 -16.53
N ARG A 292 -19.47 -14.34 -17.33
CA ARG A 292 -18.55 -14.24 -18.49
C ARG A 292 -19.13 -13.38 -19.62
N GLN A 293 -20.44 -13.48 -19.86
CA GLN A 293 -21.14 -12.62 -20.83
C GLN A 293 -21.08 -11.15 -20.41
N TRP A 294 -21.46 -10.83 -19.17
CA TRP A 294 -21.38 -9.48 -18.60
C TRP A 294 -19.95 -8.92 -18.60
N LYS A 295 -18.93 -9.71 -18.21
CA LYS A 295 -17.51 -9.31 -18.32
C LYS A 295 -17.10 -8.92 -19.75
N THR A 296 -17.61 -9.65 -20.74
CA THR A 296 -17.36 -9.35 -22.16
C THR A 296 -18.07 -8.06 -22.58
N LEU A 297 -19.29 -7.83 -22.09
CA LEU A 297 -20.09 -6.66 -22.42
C LEU A 297 -19.55 -5.36 -21.79
N PHE A 298 -18.99 -5.43 -20.58
CA PHE A 298 -18.39 -4.28 -19.89
C PHE A 298 -16.93 -3.99 -20.31
N ALA A 299 -16.30 -4.86 -21.12
CA ALA A 299 -14.86 -4.82 -21.41
C ALA A 299 -14.39 -3.56 -22.14
N ASP A 300 -15.29 -2.90 -22.87
CA ASP A 300 -15.07 -1.66 -23.63
C ASP A 300 -15.26 -0.38 -22.80
N GLY A 301 -15.91 -0.47 -21.64
CA GLY A 301 -16.20 0.66 -20.76
C GLY A 301 -17.49 1.44 -21.06
N THR A 302 -18.20 1.16 -22.17
CA THR A 302 -19.46 1.87 -22.49
C THR A 302 -20.66 1.41 -21.65
N LEU A 303 -20.47 0.40 -20.79
CA LEU A 303 -21.37 0.01 -19.71
C LEU A 303 -20.58 -0.40 -18.44
N GLU A 304 -21.17 -0.19 -17.26
CA GLU A 304 -20.70 -0.71 -15.97
C GLU A 304 -21.75 -1.58 -15.25
N PRO A 305 -21.33 -2.49 -14.33
CA PRO A 305 -22.21 -3.07 -13.32
C PRO A 305 -22.38 -2.14 -12.11
N GLU A 306 -23.61 -1.97 -11.64
CA GLU A 306 -23.91 -1.39 -10.31
C GLU A 306 -24.95 -2.24 -9.56
N CYS A 307 -25.17 -1.99 -8.27
CA CYS A 307 -25.95 -2.92 -7.44
C CYS A 307 -27.47 -2.72 -7.48
N HIS A 308 -28.19 -3.81 -7.71
CA HIS A 308 -29.66 -3.89 -7.63
C HIS A 308 -30.13 -4.93 -6.60
N SER A 309 -29.45 -4.96 -5.47
CA SER A 309 -29.65 -5.90 -4.35
C SER A 309 -29.29 -7.37 -4.68
N MET A 310 -29.54 -8.27 -3.72
CA MET A 310 -29.19 -9.67 -3.83
C MET A 310 -30.27 -10.46 -4.57
N THR A 311 -31.55 -10.30 -4.17
CA THR A 311 -32.69 -11.02 -4.75
C THR A 311 -33.73 -10.12 -5.44
N HIS A 312 -33.57 -8.79 -5.40
CA HIS A 312 -34.65 -7.84 -5.68
C HIS A 312 -35.79 -7.98 -4.67
N ALA A 313 -35.43 -8.12 -3.38
CA ALA A 313 -36.39 -8.02 -2.29
C ALA A 313 -36.86 -6.56 -2.13
N THR A 314 -38.18 -6.37 -1.99
CA THR A 314 -38.71 -5.06 -1.59
C THR A 314 -38.31 -4.77 -0.15
N LEU A 315 -37.69 -3.63 0.12
CA LEU A 315 -37.38 -3.14 1.47
C LEU A 315 -38.30 -1.94 1.78
N PRO A 316 -39.62 -2.16 1.97
CA PRO A 316 -40.63 -1.13 1.78
C PRO A 316 -40.44 0.04 2.72
N ALA A 317 -40.29 1.25 2.15
CA ALA A 317 -40.32 2.49 2.89
C ALA A 317 -41.71 2.79 3.46
N GLU A 318 -41.77 3.55 4.55
CA GLU A 318 -42.97 3.82 5.34
C GLU A 318 -44.05 4.57 4.52
N TRP A 319 -43.60 5.37 3.55
CA TRP A 319 -44.44 6.10 2.59
C TRP A 319 -44.90 5.26 1.40
N SER A 320 -44.36 4.05 1.22
CA SER A 320 -44.63 3.21 0.04
C SER A 320 -45.94 2.43 0.18
N LYS A 321 -46.61 2.19 -0.95
CA LYS A 321 -47.77 1.27 -1.02
C LYS A 321 -47.44 -0.14 -0.52
N HIS A 322 -46.16 -0.53 -0.58
CA HIS A 322 -45.66 -1.84 -0.15
C HIS A 322 -45.47 -1.94 1.37
N TYR A 323 -45.60 -0.85 2.13
CA TYR A 323 -45.57 -0.89 3.60
C TYR A 323 -46.84 -1.44 4.23
N GLN A 324 -47.95 -1.52 3.48
CA GLN A 324 -49.21 -2.10 3.97
C GLN A 324 -49.26 -3.62 3.76
N ASP A 325 -48.27 -4.19 3.05
CA ASP A 325 -48.09 -5.62 2.84
C ASP A 325 -47.19 -6.17 3.96
N GLN A 326 -47.73 -7.07 4.78
CA GLN A 326 -47.03 -7.61 5.95
C GLN A 326 -45.87 -8.53 5.59
N ASP A 327 -45.93 -9.23 4.45
CA ASP A 327 -44.86 -10.12 4.01
C ASP A 327 -43.74 -9.33 3.33
N LYS A 328 -44.05 -8.25 2.59
CA LYS A 328 -43.00 -7.28 2.18
C LYS A 328 -42.39 -6.55 3.37
N ARG A 329 -43.18 -6.17 4.39
CA ARG A 329 -42.63 -5.61 5.64
C ARG A 329 -41.79 -6.60 6.45
N ALA A 330 -41.94 -7.91 6.24
CA ALA A 330 -41.09 -8.90 6.90
C ALA A 330 -39.60 -8.79 6.49
N ASN A 331 -39.33 -8.21 5.32
CA ASN A 331 -37.98 -7.91 4.84
C ASN A 331 -37.31 -6.76 5.63
N ASN A 332 -38.05 -6.01 6.47
CA ASN A 332 -37.52 -4.86 7.19
C ASN A 332 -36.78 -5.26 8.47
N ASN A 333 -35.66 -5.97 8.32
CA ASN A 333 -34.81 -6.42 9.42
C ASN A 333 -33.32 -6.40 9.04
N GLN A 334 -32.45 -6.30 10.04
CA GLN A 334 -31.00 -6.19 9.87
C GLN A 334 -30.35 -7.35 9.07
N THR A 335 -30.91 -8.57 9.13
CA THR A 335 -30.36 -9.73 8.39
C THR A 335 -30.65 -9.61 6.90
N THR A 336 -31.89 -9.29 6.55
CA THR A 336 -32.27 -9.01 5.15
C THR A 336 -31.53 -7.77 4.62
N TYR A 337 -31.35 -6.72 5.43
CA TYR A 337 -30.60 -5.53 5.00
C TYR A 337 -29.12 -5.83 4.73
N LYS A 338 -28.45 -6.59 5.59
CA LYS A 338 -27.08 -7.04 5.33
C LYS A 338 -27.01 -7.86 4.03
N TYR A 339 -27.92 -8.82 3.85
CA TYR A 339 -27.93 -9.71 2.70
C TYR A 339 -28.18 -8.95 1.38
N GLU A 340 -29.18 -8.08 1.35
CA GLU A 340 -29.61 -7.36 0.16
C GLU A 340 -28.73 -6.13 -0.18
N LEU A 341 -28.01 -5.55 0.79
CA LEU A 341 -27.24 -4.32 0.59
C LEU A 341 -25.73 -4.53 0.67
N VAL A 342 -25.23 -5.25 1.69
CA VAL A 342 -23.78 -5.41 1.94
C VAL A 342 -23.25 -6.61 1.17
N ASP A 343 -23.90 -7.76 1.31
CA ASP A 343 -23.43 -9.01 0.72
C ASP A 343 -23.66 -9.05 -0.80
N SER A 344 -24.66 -8.32 -1.30
CA SER A 344 -24.92 -8.11 -2.73
C SER A 344 -23.78 -7.35 -3.41
N LYS A 345 -23.34 -6.23 -2.81
CA LYS A 345 -22.17 -5.46 -3.25
C LYS A 345 -20.90 -6.32 -3.26
N ALA A 346 -20.62 -7.00 -2.15
CA ALA A 346 -19.43 -7.86 -2.04
C ALA A 346 -19.42 -8.97 -3.12
N LYS A 347 -20.58 -9.61 -3.38
CA LYS A 347 -20.74 -10.62 -4.42
C LYS A 347 -20.59 -10.05 -5.84
N LEU A 348 -21.05 -8.83 -6.10
CA LEU A 348 -20.81 -8.16 -7.38
C LEU A 348 -19.33 -7.79 -7.57
N GLN A 349 -18.62 -7.40 -6.51
CA GLN A 349 -17.17 -7.16 -6.55
C GLN A 349 -16.37 -8.45 -6.78
N GLU A 350 -16.78 -9.59 -6.19
CA GLU A 350 -16.23 -10.92 -6.49
C GLU A 350 -16.46 -11.31 -7.96
N PHE A 351 -17.67 -11.08 -8.47
CA PHE A 351 -17.99 -11.36 -9.86
C PHE A 351 -17.26 -10.45 -10.83
N PHE A 352 -17.09 -9.16 -10.52
CA PHE A 352 -16.50 -8.14 -11.41
C PHE A 352 -15.28 -7.46 -10.77
N PRO A 353 -14.17 -8.20 -10.54
CA PRO A 353 -12.97 -7.64 -9.89
C PRO A 353 -12.37 -6.52 -10.74
N GLY A 354 -12.00 -5.41 -10.10
CA GLY A 354 -11.56 -4.19 -10.79
C GLY A 354 -12.70 -3.38 -11.41
N ARG A 355 -13.95 -3.59 -10.97
CA ARG A 355 -15.07 -2.67 -11.20
C ARG A 355 -15.61 -2.18 -9.85
N GLU A 356 -15.75 -0.87 -9.74
CA GLU A 356 -16.19 -0.22 -8.51
C GLU A 356 -17.71 -0.25 -8.42
N ILE A 357 -18.25 -0.93 -7.41
CA ILE A 357 -19.68 -0.99 -7.11
C ILE A 357 -19.97 0.08 -6.05
N VAL A 358 -20.22 1.31 -6.51
CA VAL A 358 -20.32 2.51 -5.65
C VAL A 358 -21.74 3.03 -5.50
N CYS A 359 -22.67 2.58 -6.35
CA CYS A 359 -24.05 3.04 -6.39
C CYS A 359 -25.06 1.91 -6.13
N PHE A 360 -26.28 2.30 -5.77
CA PHE A 360 -27.37 1.36 -5.51
C PHE A 360 -28.72 1.81 -6.05
N ALA A 361 -29.47 0.85 -6.57
CA ALA A 361 -30.87 0.95 -6.94
C ALA A 361 -31.70 -0.05 -6.10
N PRO A 362 -32.58 0.41 -5.18
CA PRO A 362 -33.45 -0.48 -4.43
C PRO A 362 -34.54 -1.10 -5.32
N GLY A 363 -34.87 -2.36 -5.06
CA GLY A 363 -36.02 -3.03 -5.67
C GLY A 363 -37.33 -2.31 -5.34
N ASP A 364 -38.25 -2.24 -6.31
CA ASP A 364 -39.45 -1.37 -6.28
C ASP A 364 -39.16 0.13 -6.01
N ASN A 365 -37.91 0.60 -6.16
CA ASN A 365 -37.45 1.97 -5.82
C ASN A 365 -37.82 2.42 -4.39
N THR A 366 -37.66 1.55 -3.39
CA THR A 366 -38.08 1.84 -2.01
C THR A 366 -37.13 1.31 -0.95
N LEU A 367 -36.92 2.08 0.12
CA LEU A 367 -35.94 1.80 1.17
C LEU A 367 -36.47 2.26 2.55
N SER A 368 -36.58 1.34 3.51
CA SER A 368 -37.14 1.61 4.85
C SER A 368 -36.20 2.37 5.79
N THR A 369 -36.77 3.26 6.60
CA THR A 369 -36.10 3.86 7.77
C THR A 369 -36.42 3.12 9.07
N ALA A 370 -37.53 2.37 9.10
CA ALA A 370 -37.86 1.40 10.13
C ALA A 370 -37.00 0.14 10.01
N SER A 371 -36.90 -0.59 11.12
CA SER A 371 -36.24 -1.90 11.26
C SER A 371 -36.94 -2.64 12.39
N PHE A 372 -36.90 -3.97 12.36
CA PHE A 372 -37.58 -4.84 13.33
C PHE A 372 -36.66 -5.97 13.79
N ALA A 373 -36.75 -6.32 15.08
CA ALA A 373 -36.06 -7.47 15.65
C ALA A 373 -36.62 -8.79 15.06
N LEU A 374 -35.82 -9.85 15.08
CA LEU A 374 -36.29 -11.17 14.62
C LEU A 374 -37.12 -11.90 15.69
N ASP A 375 -38.08 -12.68 15.22
CA ASP A 375 -38.80 -13.72 15.98
C ASP A 375 -37.97 -15.01 16.10
N GLU A 376 -38.54 -16.04 16.73
CA GLU A 376 -37.92 -17.36 16.91
C GLU A 376 -37.70 -18.14 15.60
N ASN A 377 -38.34 -17.73 14.50
CA ASN A 377 -38.25 -18.34 13.17
C ASN A 377 -37.31 -17.57 12.22
N GLY A 378 -36.76 -16.43 12.66
CA GLY A 378 -35.95 -15.54 11.83
C GLY A 378 -36.73 -14.59 10.92
N LYS A 379 -38.04 -14.44 11.12
CA LYS A 379 -38.88 -13.41 10.47
C LYS A 379 -38.88 -12.12 11.29
N ALA A 380 -39.09 -10.97 10.67
CA ALA A 380 -39.23 -9.70 11.39
C ALA A 380 -40.48 -9.68 12.28
N ASP A 381 -40.29 -9.47 13.59
CA ASP A 381 -41.36 -9.21 14.54
C ASP A 381 -41.78 -7.73 14.45
N LEU A 382 -42.88 -7.49 13.74
CA LEU A 382 -43.42 -6.16 13.50
C LEU A 382 -43.91 -5.44 14.78
N SER A 383 -43.92 -6.10 15.94
CA SER A 383 -44.19 -5.51 17.26
C SER A 383 -42.94 -5.00 17.99
N ARG A 384 -41.74 -5.37 17.52
CA ARG A 384 -40.44 -5.04 18.14
C ARG A 384 -39.56 -4.18 17.21
N PRO A 385 -39.92 -2.89 17.00
CA PRO A 385 -39.13 -1.99 16.16
C PRO A 385 -37.76 -1.69 16.78
N LEU A 386 -36.80 -1.39 15.91
CA LEU A 386 -35.43 -0.97 16.22
C LEU A 386 -35.20 0.47 15.73
N ASN A 387 -34.45 1.24 16.51
CA ASN A 387 -34.08 2.63 16.20
C ASN A 387 -32.66 2.69 15.60
N ASP A 388 -32.41 1.92 14.55
CA ASP A 388 -31.10 1.78 13.88
C ASP A 388 -30.99 2.56 12.54
N GLY A 389 -32.10 3.14 12.06
CA GLY A 389 -32.18 3.85 10.78
C GLY A 389 -32.49 2.97 9.57
N GLY A 390 -32.76 1.68 9.77
CA GLY A 390 -33.33 0.80 8.75
C GLY A 390 -32.41 0.47 7.58
N ALA A 391 -33.05 0.08 6.46
CA ALA A 391 -32.38 -0.16 5.19
C ALA A 391 -31.65 1.08 4.68
N GLN A 392 -32.19 2.28 4.98
CA GLN A 392 -31.58 3.55 4.64
C GLN A 392 -30.18 3.65 5.27
N ALA A 393 -30.06 3.59 6.60
CA ALA A 393 -28.75 3.69 7.27
C ALA A 393 -27.73 2.63 6.80
N VAL A 394 -28.18 1.42 6.44
CA VAL A 394 -27.31 0.38 5.88
C VAL A 394 -26.85 0.72 4.45
N ALA A 395 -27.72 1.24 3.59
CA ALA A 395 -27.34 1.67 2.24
C ALA A 395 -26.45 2.93 2.28
N ASP A 396 -26.79 3.89 3.14
CA ASP A 396 -26.01 5.11 3.41
C ASP A 396 -24.59 4.73 3.87
N ALA A 397 -24.43 3.71 4.72
CA ALA A 397 -23.11 3.20 5.09
C ALA A 397 -22.37 2.53 3.90
N THR A 398 -23.07 1.76 3.07
CA THR A 398 -22.49 0.82 2.08
C THR A 398 -22.13 1.46 0.73
N TYR A 399 -22.86 2.48 0.30
CA TYR A 399 -22.76 3.10 -1.04
C TYR A 399 -22.40 4.59 -0.96
N TYR A 400 -22.06 5.19 -2.10
CA TYR A 400 -21.79 6.63 -2.22
C TYR A 400 -22.96 7.41 -2.85
N ALA A 401 -23.81 6.71 -3.60
CA ALA A 401 -25.04 7.23 -4.19
C ALA A 401 -26.17 6.18 -4.14
N VAL A 402 -27.40 6.62 -3.83
CA VAL A 402 -28.63 5.80 -3.90
C VAL A 402 -29.74 6.63 -4.55
N ARG A 403 -30.47 6.03 -5.49
CA ARG A 403 -31.68 6.63 -6.09
C ARG A 403 -32.96 5.96 -5.62
N GLN A 404 -34.08 6.69 -5.49
CA GLN A 404 -35.32 6.15 -4.91
C GLN A 404 -36.61 6.55 -5.65
N GLY A 405 -36.61 6.52 -6.99
CA GLY A 405 -37.84 6.62 -7.80
C GLY A 405 -38.56 7.98 -7.81
N ARG A 406 -38.09 8.97 -7.05
CA ARG A 406 -38.70 10.30 -6.96
C ARG A 406 -38.38 11.11 -8.21
N TYR A 407 -39.42 11.67 -8.85
CA TYR A 407 -39.23 12.32 -10.15
C TYR A 407 -38.51 13.67 -10.07
N GLY A 408 -37.63 13.94 -11.05
CA GLY A 408 -36.98 15.23 -11.26
C GLY A 408 -35.62 15.15 -11.99
N ILE A 409 -35.05 16.31 -12.28
CA ILE A 409 -33.63 16.46 -12.62
C ILE A 409 -32.88 16.69 -11.31
N GLN A 410 -31.86 15.87 -11.05
CA GLN A 410 -31.08 15.88 -9.82
C GLN A 410 -30.11 17.08 -9.77
N SER A 411 -29.85 17.61 -8.57
CA SER A 411 -28.83 18.65 -8.34
C SER A 411 -27.43 18.11 -8.65
N LEU A 412 -26.60 18.92 -9.32
CA LEU A 412 -25.15 18.66 -9.45
C LEU A 412 -24.43 18.74 -8.10
N ASP A 413 -25.04 19.37 -7.11
CA ASP A 413 -24.61 19.39 -5.71
C ASP A 413 -25.67 18.70 -4.86
N PRO A 414 -25.67 17.34 -4.76
CA PRO A 414 -26.55 16.62 -3.85
C PRO A 414 -26.18 16.91 -2.40
N ALA A 415 -27.18 16.94 -1.53
CA ALA A 415 -26.97 17.12 -0.09
C ALA A 415 -26.39 15.85 0.57
N PRO A 416 -25.57 15.97 1.63
CA PRO A 416 -25.00 14.84 2.37
C PRO A 416 -26.04 14.18 3.32
N ASN A 417 -27.16 13.70 2.76
CA ASN A 417 -28.28 13.11 3.49
C ASN A 417 -29.18 12.21 2.61
N ALA A 418 -30.21 11.64 3.22
CA ALA A 418 -31.27 10.85 2.59
C ALA A 418 -32.55 11.65 2.28
N GLU A 419 -32.52 12.99 2.29
CA GLU A 419 -33.65 13.81 1.85
C GLU A 419 -33.80 13.77 0.34
N ILE A 420 -34.95 14.22 -0.20
CA ILE A 420 -35.21 14.18 -1.64
C ILE A 420 -34.16 15.04 -2.37
N GLY A 421 -33.38 14.40 -3.25
CA GLY A 421 -32.27 15.06 -3.95
C GLY A 421 -30.93 15.05 -3.19
N GLY A 422 -30.90 14.46 -2.00
CA GLY A 422 -29.67 14.11 -1.28
C GLY A 422 -29.02 12.84 -1.84
N TRP A 423 -27.75 12.63 -1.50
CA TRP A 423 -26.92 11.54 -2.00
C TRP A 423 -27.52 10.13 -1.86
N TYR A 424 -28.39 9.91 -0.88
CA TYR A 424 -29.00 8.59 -0.62
C TYR A 424 -30.48 8.48 -1.01
N ASN A 425 -31.01 9.50 -1.69
CA ASN A 425 -32.40 9.59 -2.18
C ASN A 425 -32.43 10.52 -3.41
N LEU A 426 -31.55 10.21 -4.37
CA LEU A 426 -31.39 10.95 -5.63
C LEU A 426 -32.65 10.84 -6.50
N GLN A 427 -32.97 11.94 -7.18
CA GLN A 427 -34.10 12.04 -8.12
C GLN A 427 -33.78 11.37 -9.47
N ILE A 428 -34.83 10.91 -10.15
CA ILE A 428 -34.74 10.24 -11.46
C ILE A 428 -35.85 10.67 -12.41
N GLN A 429 -35.79 10.19 -13.65
CA GLN A 429 -36.95 10.10 -14.55
C GLN A 429 -37.15 8.65 -15.02
N TRP A 430 -38.39 8.17 -15.07
CA TRP A 430 -38.70 6.81 -15.54
C TRP A 430 -39.27 6.87 -16.97
N PHE A 431 -38.64 6.14 -17.90
CA PHE A 431 -39.09 6.05 -19.30
C PHE A 431 -40.55 5.62 -19.47
N ARG A 432 -41.12 4.93 -18.48
CA ARG A 432 -42.56 4.57 -18.39
C ARG A 432 -43.51 5.76 -18.55
N GLU A 433 -43.12 6.95 -18.12
CA GLU A 433 -43.99 8.14 -18.20
C GLU A 433 -43.98 8.80 -19.59
N TRP A 434 -42.95 8.58 -20.41
CA TRP A 434 -42.95 8.98 -21.82
C TRP A 434 -44.08 8.26 -22.58
N MET A 435 -44.16 6.94 -22.43
CA MET A 435 -45.16 6.09 -23.11
C MET A 435 -46.59 6.26 -22.58
N ASN A 436 -46.80 6.95 -21.46
CA ASN A 436 -48.13 7.36 -20.99
C ASN A 436 -48.70 8.55 -21.80
N GLY A 437 -48.13 8.87 -22.96
CA GLY A 437 -48.58 9.93 -23.87
C GLY A 437 -48.00 11.31 -23.59
N ASN A 438 -47.05 11.42 -22.64
CA ASN A 438 -46.63 12.70 -22.08
C ASN A 438 -45.38 13.31 -22.76
N ALA A 439 -44.75 12.62 -23.73
CA ALA A 439 -43.68 13.09 -24.63
C ALA A 439 -42.37 13.66 -24.01
N ASN A 440 -42.29 13.88 -22.69
CA ASN A 440 -41.23 14.65 -22.02
C ASN A 440 -39.83 14.00 -22.02
N GLY A 441 -39.65 12.79 -22.54
CA GLY A 441 -38.35 12.11 -22.57
C GLY A 441 -37.25 12.94 -23.26
N LEU A 442 -37.59 13.62 -24.35
CA LEU A 442 -36.68 14.54 -25.03
C LEU A 442 -36.60 15.91 -24.34
N THR A 443 -37.68 16.37 -23.69
CA THR A 443 -37.64 17.67 -22.99
C THR A 443 -36.74 17.62 -21.77
N TRP A 444 -36.64 16.48 -21.07
CA TRP A 444 -35.68 16.33 -19.96
C TRP A 444 -34.23 16.56 -20.39
N LEU A 445 -33.83 16.13 -21.60
CA LEU A 445 -32.50 16.40 -22.15
C LEU A 445 -32.32 17.90 -22.42
N ASP A 446 -33.30 18.50 -23.09
CA ASP A 446 -33.30 19.93 -23.44
C ASP A 446 -33.35 20.84 -22.19
N GLU A 447 -34.06 20.42 -21.14
CA GLU A 447 -34.12 21.05 -19.80
C GLU A 447 -32.78 20.94 -19.07
N THR A 448 -32.17 19.75 -19.08
CA THR A 448 -30.87 19.48 -18.42
C THR A 448 -29.71 20.22 -19.10
N VAL A 449 -29.75 20.36 -20.43
CA VAL A 449 -28.81 21.22 -21.16
C VAL A 449 -29.14 22.69 -20.91
N GLY A 450 -30.41 23.08 -20.98
CA GLY A 450 -30.86 24.46 -20.83
C GLY A 450 -30.52 25.07 -19.47
N GLY A 451 -31.00 24.45 -18.39
CA GLY A 451 -30.85 24.92 -17.00
C GLY A 451 -29.72 24.27 -16.19
N GLY A 452 -29.08 23.23 -16.72
CA GLY A 452 -28.12 22.41 -15.99
C GLY A 452 -28.78 21.32 -15.14
N GLY A 453 -27.95 20.54 -14.43
CA GLY A 453 -28.40 19.46 -13.56
C GLY A 453 -27.91 18.08 -13.97
N TRP A 454 -28.42 17.05 -13.30
CA TRP A 454 -28.11 15.64 -13.53
C TRP A 454 -29.39 14.86 -13.85
N LEU A 455 -29.53 14.43 -15.09
CA LEU A 455 -30.63 13.59 -15.54
C LEU A 455 -30.27 12.12 -15.35
N ILE A 456 -30.78 11.52 -14.26
CA ILE A 456 -30.71 10.07 -14.05
C ILE A 456 -31.97 9.44 -14.63
N VAL A 457 -31.87 8.69 -15.74
CA VAL A 457 -33.00 7.96 -16.32
C VAL A 457 -32.98 6.48 -15.94
N MET A 458 -34.16 5.90 -15.74
CA MET A 458 -34.35 4.48 -15.41
C MET A 458 -35.22 3.76 -16.44
N CYS A 459 -34.77 2.60 -16.88
CA CYS A 459 -35.49 1.63 -17.73
C CYS A 459 -35.31 0.22 -17.15
N HIS A 460 -36.23 -0.73 -17.40
CA HIS A 460 -35.92 -2.16 -17.20
C HIS A 460 -35.47 -2.76 -18.53
N ALA A 461 -36.38 -2.79 -19.50
CA ALA A 461 -36.15 -3.36 -20.82
C ALA A 461 -36.15 -2.31 -21.94
N ILE A 462 -35.61 -2.67 -23.09
CA ILE A 462 -35.90 -2.02 -24.37
C ILE A 462 -36.38 -3.10 -25.34
N TYR A 463 -37.61 -2.96 -25.86
CA TYR A 463 -38.26 -3.99 -26.66
C TYR A 463 -38.34 -3.61 -28.14
N GLY A 464 -38.16 -4.61 -29.02
CA GLY A 464 -38.40 -4.46 -30.46
C GLY A 464 -39.89 -4.23 -30.77
N GLU A 465 -40.15 -3.58 -31.91
CA GLU A 465 -41.53 -3.28 -32.35
C GLU A 465 -42.39 -4.55 -32.45
N GLY A 466 -43.64 -4.46 -31.97
CA GLY A 466 -44.60 -5.57 -32.00
C GLY A 466 -44.42 -6.62 -30.90
N ALA A 467 -43.41 -6.52 -30.02
CA ALA A 467 -43.32 -7.33 -28.81
C ALA A 467 -44.46 -6.95 -27.84
N GLY A 468 -45.57 -7.70 -27.89
CA GLY A 468 -46.79 -7.37 -27.16
C GLY A 468 -46.59 -7.38 -25.64
N SER A 469 -46.73 -6.20 -25.01
CA SER A 469 -46.56 -6.05 -23.58
C SER A 469 -47.69 -6.68 -22.79
N SER A 470 -47.38 -7.74 -22.05
CA SER A 470 -48.20 -8.27 -20.96
C SER A 470 -48.10 -7.37 -19.71
N GLY A 471 -48.38 -6.08 -19.87
CA GLY A 471 -48.40 -5.06 -18.81
C GLY A 471 -47.09 -4.30 -18.58
N SER A 472 -45.96 -4.75 -19.16
CA SER A 472 -44.70 -4.01 -19.16
C SER A 472 -44.82 -2.69 -19.92
N LYS A 473 -44.40 -1.59 -19.31
CA LYS A 473 -44.42 -0.24 -19.90
C LYS A 473 -42.98 0.25 -20.06
N ASP A 474 -42.22 -0.48 -20.88
CA ASP A 474 -40.80 -0.28 -21.11
C ASP A 474 -40.51 0.04 -22.58
N LEU A 475 -39.41 0.74 -22.84
CA LEU A 475 -39.24 1.61 -24.00
C LEU A 475 -39.12 0.83 -25.32
N THR A 476 -39.69 1.34 -26.42
CA THR A 476 -39.46 0.73 -27.75
C THR A 476 -38.05 1.02 -28.25
N THR A 477 -37.50 0.16 -29.10
CA THR A 477 -36.21 0.42 -29.76
C THR A 477 -36.20 1.72 -30.57
N ALA A 478 -37.36 2.15 -31.12
CA ALA A 478 -37.48 3.38 -31.90
C ALA A 478 -37.57 4.65 -31.03
N ASP A 479 -38.16 4.56 -29.84
CA ASP A 479 -38.15 5.65 -28.86
C ASP A 479 -36.76 5.81 -28.23
N ALA A 480 -36.15 4.68 -27.86
CA ALA A 480 -34.79 4.63 -27.35
C ALA A 480 -33.77 5.20 -28.35
N ASP A 481 -33.82 4.79 -29.62
CA ASP A 481 -32.90 5.31 -30.65
C ASP A 481 -33.02 6.84 -30.82
N ARG A 482 -34.26 7.38 -30.76
CA ARG A 482 -34.49 8.83 -30.78
C ARG A 482 -33.93 9.57 -29.57
N PHE A 483 -34.04 8.98 -28.36
CA PHE A 483 -33.41 9.53 -27.16
C PHE A 483 -31.89 9.54 -27.26
N PHE A 484 -31.30 8.42 -27.66
CA PHE A 484 -29.85 8.25 -27.77
C PHE A 484 -29.28 9.17 -28.87
N ALA A 485 -29.98 9.35 -29.99
CA ALA A 485 -29.59 10.31 -31.02
C ALA A 485 -29.61 11.76 -30.53
N ARG A 486 -30.62 12.16 -29.73
CA ARG A 486 -30.68 13.50 -29.13
C ARG A 486 -29.57 13.70 -28.10
N ALA A 487 -29.38 12.75 -27.18
CA ALA A 487 -28.30 12.79 -26.19
C ALA A 487 -26.91 12.84 -26.85
N GLY A 488 -26.66 11.98 -27.84
CA GLY A 488 -25.40 11.95 -28.59
C GLY A 488 -25.10 13.25 -29.34
N SER A 489 -26.13 13.95 -29.83
CA SER A 489 -25.95 15.28 -30.44
C SER A 489 -25.45 16.34 -29.45
N TYR A 490 -25.84 16.24 -28.16
CA TYR A 490 -25.36 17.12 -27.10
C TYR A 490 -24.01 16.70 -26.50
N VAL A 491 -23.68 15.40 -26.51
CA VAL A 491 -22.33 14.94 -26.16
C VAL A 491 -21.32 15.39 -27.23
N ALA A 492 -21.70 15.31 -28.51
CA ALA A 492 -20.86 15.76 -29.62
C ALA A 492 -20.61 17.28 -29.66
N SER A 493 -21.49 18.10 -29.06
CA SER A 493 -21.28 19.54 -28.87
C SER A 493 -20.64 19.92 -27.52
N VAL A 494 -20.40 18.95 -26.63
CA VAL A 494 -19.97 19.14 -25.24
C VAL A 494 -20.99 19.94 -24.40
N ASP A 495 -22.26 19.99 -24.81
CA ASP A 495 -23.35 20.56 -23.99
C ASP A 495 -23.77 19.61 -22.85
N LEU A 496 -23.59 18.30 -23.03
CA LEU A 496 -24.02 17.25 -22.10
C LEU A 496 -22.89 16.25 -21.87
N TRP A 497 -22.58 15.89 -20.63
CA TRP A 497 -21.72 14.74 -20.33
C TRP A 497 -22.60 13.51 -20.10
N CYS A 498 -22.54 12.51 -21.00
CA CYS A 498 -23.12 11.20 -20.71
C CYS A 498 -22.14 10.36 -19.90
N ALA A 499 -22.56 9.95 -18.71
CA ALA A 499 -21.74 9.31 -17.69
C ALA A 499 -22.43 8.05 -17.17
N THR A 500 -21.64 7.03 -16.80
CA THR A 500 -22.17 5.99 -15.92
C THR A 500 -22.52 6.58 -14.54
N PHE A 501 -23.34 5.86 -13.76
CA PHE A 501 -23.76 6.29 -12.43
C PHE A 501 -22.56 6.37 -11.47
N GLY A 502 -21.62 5.42 -11.56
CA GLY A 502 -20.36 5.44 -10.82
C GLY A 502 -19.38 6.52 -11.30
N GLU A 503 -19.29 6.82 -12.60
CA GLU A 503 -18.52 7.96 -13.13
C GLU A 503 -19.02 9.30 -12.58
N ALA A 504 -20.32 9.58 -12.73
CA ALA A 504 -20.94 10.81 -12.25
C ALA A 504 -20.85 10.95 -10.72
N THR A 505 -21.09 9.85 -9.98
CA THR A 505 -20.95 9.83 -8.52
C THR A 505 -19.53 10.15 -8.08
N ARG A 506 -18.50 9.57 -8.71
CA ARG A 506 -17.10 9.86 -8.39
C ARG A 506 -16.73 11.32 -8.67
N TYR A 507 -17.00 11.81 -9.88
CA TYR A 507 -16.71 13.20 -10.27
C TYR A 507 -17.36 14.20 -9.31
N LEU A 508 -18.65 14.02 -8.96
CA LEU A 508 -19.36 14.96 -8.08
C LEU A 508 -18.93 14.83 -6.62
N ARG A 509 -18.69 13.62 -6.09
CA ARG A 509 -18.19 13.41 -4.71
C ARG A 509 -16.79 14.00 -4.52
N GLU A 510 -15.89 13.81 -5.49
CA GLU A 510 -14.57 14.42 -5.49
C GLU A 510 -14.65 15.94 -5.64
N ARG A 511 -15.43 16.46 -6.59
CA ARG A 511 -15.63 17.91 -6.78
C ARG A 511 -16.13 18.60 -5.51
N GLN A 512 -17.11 18.00 -4.81
CA GLN A 512 -17.61 18.52 -3.53
C GLN A 512 -16.58 18.47 -2.38
N SER A 513 -15.49 17.72 -2.55
CA SER A 513 -14.45 17.50 -1.53
C SER A 513 -13.07 18.02 -1.96
N ALA A 514 -12.98 18.74 -3.08
CA ALA A 514 -11.71 19.18 -3.66
C ALA A 514 -11.62 20.70 -3.83
N THR A 515 -10.39 21.23 -3.75
CA THR A 515 -10.08 22.62 -4.11
C THR A 515 -9.01 22.65 -5.19
N ALA A 516 -9.22 23.48 -6.21
CA ALA A 516 -8.30 23.65 -7.32
C ALA A 516 -7.57 25.00 -7.27
N TYR A 517 -6.37 25.02 -7.85
CA TYR A 517 -5.45 26.14 -7.79
C TYR A 517 -4.61 26.22 -9.08
N ARG A 518 -3.92 27.33 -9.30
CA ARG A 518 -2.94 27.50 -10.39
C ARG A 518 -1.75 28.37 -9.98
N THR A 519 -0.61 28.19 -10.64
CA THR A 519 0.56 29.07 -10.55
C THR A 519 1.29 29.10 -11.90
N MET A 520 1.87 30.26 -12.27
CA MET A 520 2.65 30.43 -13.50
C MET A 520 4.14 30.48 -13.17
N ARG A 521 4.94 29.57 -13.72
CA ARG A 521 6.39 29.48 -13.47
C ARG A 521 7.14 29.21 -14.78
N ASN A 522 8.10 30.06 -15.13
CA ASN A 522 8.93 29.91 -16.34
C ASN A 522 8.13 29.72 -17.65
N LYS A 523 7.02 30.45 -17.81
CA LYS A 523 5.99 30.31 -18.88
C LYS A 523 5.16 29.02 -18.88
N VAL A 524 5.40 28.08 -17.98
CA VAL A 524 4.56 26.89 -17.76
C VAL A 524 3.46 27.24 -16.76
N LEU A 525 2.22 26.80 -17.04
CA LEU A 525 1.11 26.81 -16.09
C LEU A 525 1.16 25.50 -15.29
N TYR A 526 1.09 25.59 -13.97
CA TYR A 526 0.87 24.42 -13.11
C TYR A 526 -0.52 24.51 -12.52
N VAL A 527 -1.37 23.55 -12.83
CA VAL A 527 -2.73 23.42 -12.29
C VAL A 527 -2.70 22.42 -11.14
N GLY A 528 -2.97 22.88 -9.92
CA GLY A 528 -2.93 22.10 -8.70
C GLY A 528 -4.32 21.66 -8.25
N LEU A 529 -4.45 20.43 -7.78
CA LEU A 529 -5.66 19.90 -7.16
C LEU A 529 -5.34 19.30 -5.79
N LYS A 530 -6.11 19.67 -4.77
CA LYS A 530 -6.11 19.04 -3.43
C LYS A 530 -7.48 18.42 -3.20
N LEU A 531 -7.51 17.13 -2.87
CA LEU A 531 -8.72 16.42 -2.47
C LEU A 531 -8.67 16.14 -0.97
N ASP A 532 -9.70 16.56 -0.25
CA ASP A 532 -9.92 16.13 1.13
C ASP A 532 -10.59 14.76 1.10
N ARG A 533 -9.89 13.76 1.63
CA ARG A 533 -10.24 12.33 1.53
C ARG A 533 -11.39 11.90 2.45
N THR A 534 -12.21 12.85 2.88
CA THR A 534 -13.41 12.61 3.69
C THR A 534 -14.49 13.59 3.27
N THR A 535 -15.64 13.08 2.88
CA THR A 535 -16.79 13.87 2.44
C THR A 535 -17.47 14.62 3.61
N THR A 536 -18.41 15.50 3.30
CA THR A 536 -19.21 16.24 4.29
C THR A 536 -20.18 15.38 5.10
N ASP A 537 -20.56 14.19 4.61
CA ASP A 537 -21.24 13.12 5.38
C ASP A 537 -20.26 12.16 6.09
N GLY A 538 -18.95 12.45 6.08
CA GLY A 538 -17.94 11.71 6.85
C GLY A 538 -17.47 10.39 6.23
N LYS A 539 -17.79 10.12 4.95
CA LYS A 539 -17.28 8.93 4.25
C LYS A 539 -15.84 9.12 3.80
N PRO A 540 -14.98 8.09 3.90
CA PRO A 540 -13.68 8.11 3.24
C PRO A 540 -13.85 8.17 1.72
N LEU A 541 -12.93 8.85 1.02
CA LEU A 541 -12.81 8.76 -0.44
C LEU A 541 -11.59 7.91 -0.79
N GLU A 542 -11.76 6.59 -0.76
CA GLU A 542 -10.69 5.59 -1.02
C GLU A 542 -9.93 5.86 -2.33
N GLU A 543 -8.59 5.89 -2.31
CA GLU A 543 -7.75 6.26 -3.48
C GLU A 543 -7.89 5.32 -4.68
N SER A 544 -8.23 4.04 -4.48
CA SER A 544 -8.54 3.10 -5.56
C SER A 544 -9.84 3.43 -6.30
N VAL A 545 -10.80 4.03 -5.61
CA VAL A 545 -12.15 4.35 -6.12
C VAL A 545 -12.21 5.78 -6.64
N PHE A 546 -11.66 6.72 -5.87
CA PHE A 546 -11.70 8.16 -6.09
C PHE A 546 -10.35 8.68 -6.58
N ASN A 547 -10.08 8.42 -7.85
CA ASN A 547 -8.96 8.90 -8.63
C ASN A 547 -9.46 9.44 -10.00
N TYR A 548 -10.70 9.91 -10.04
CA TYR A 548 -11.36 10.30 -11.27
C TYR A 548 -10.85 11.68 -11.76
N PRO A 549 -10.68 11.91 -13.07
CA PRO A 549 -10.16 13.19 -13.56
C PRO A 549 -11.18 14.32 -13.39
N LEU A 550 -10.89 15.27 -12.49
CA LEU A 550 -11.65 16.51 -12.34
C LEU A 550 -11.21 17.56 -13.37
N THR A 551 -12.16 18.24 -14.00
CA THR A 551 -11.84 19.28 -14.98
C THR A 551 -11.70 20.63 -14.30
N VAL A 552 -10.47 21.14 -14.24
CA VAL A 552 -10.14 22.46 -13.69
C VAL A 552 -10.10 23.50 -14.81
N LYS A 553 -10.82 24.60 -14.60
CA LYS A 553 -10.76 25.84 -15.37
C LYS A 553 -9.64 26.71 -14.81
N ALA A 554 -8.57 26.85 -15.58
CA ALA A 554 -7.39 27.63 -15.19
C ALA A 554 -7.13 28.79 -16.16
N HIS A 555 -7.12 30.01 -15.65
CA HIS A 555 -6.87 31.21 -16.46
C HIS A 555 -5.41 31.26 -16.93
N VAL A 556 -5.19 31.73 -18.17
CA VAL A 556 -3.90 31.79 -18.89
C VAL A 556 -3.64 33.18 -19.48
N PRO A 557 -2.38 33.51 -19.84
CA PRO A 557 -2.08 34.75 -20.56
C PRO A 557 -2.89 34.87 -21.86
N SER A 558 -3.30 36.09 -22.22
CA SER A 558 -4.13 36.36 -23.40
C SER A 558 -3.47 36.05 -24.74
N THR A 559 -2.18 35.73 -24.76
CA THR A 559 -1.42 35.29 -25.95
C THR A 559 -1.52 33.80 -26.23
N TRP A 560 -2.13 33.01 -25.33
CA TRP A 560 -2.30 31.56 -25.52
C TRP A 560 -3.48 31.29 -26.45
N HIS A 561 -3.31 30.35 -27.39
CA HIS A 561 -4.35 29.93 -28.36
C HIS A 561 -4.68 28.43 -28.23
N THR A 562 -3.63 27.62 -28.05
CA THR A 562 -3.69 26.18 -27.81
C THR A 562 -2.77 25.84 -26.64
N ALA A 563 -3.09 24.80 -25.88
CA ALA A 563 -2.24 24.29 -24.81
C ALA A 563 -2.20 22.75 -24.81
N SER A 564 -1.18 22.19 -24.19
CA SER A 564 -1.00 20.75 -24.00
C SER A 564 -0.62 20.40 -22.56
N TYR A 565 -1.00 19.22 -22.10
CA TYR A 565 -0.66 18.66 -20.80
C TYR A 565 -0.58 17.14 -20.84
N GLU A 566 0.05 16.52 -19.86
CA GLU A 566 0.08 15.06 -19.73
C GLU A 566 -1.08 14.55 -18.85
N LEU A 567 -1.77 13.52 -19.32
CA LEU A 567 -2.80 12.79 -18.57
C LEU A 567 -2.62 11.28 -18.81
N ASN A 568 -2.41 10.50 -17.75
CA ASN A 568 -2.18 9.05 -17.82
C ASN A 568 -1.08 8.64 -18.83
N GLY A 569 0.01 9.42 -18.90
CA GLY A 569 1.14 9.17 -19.80
C GLY A 569 0.84 9.43 -21.29
N LYS A 570 -0.15 10.28 -21.58
CA LYS A 570 -0.48 10.75 -22.92
C LYS A 570 -0.59 12.27 -22.94
N THR A 571 0.00 12.89 -23.96
CA THR A 571 -0.20 14.30 -24.25
C THR A 571 -1.64 14.55 -24.71
N VAL A 572 -2.35 15.39 -23.98
CA VAL A 572 -3.69 15.90 -24.30
C VAL A 572 -3.55 17.35 -24.74
N THR A 573 -4.15 17.69 -25.89
CA THR A 573 -4.23 19.08 -26.38
C THR A 573 -5.60 19.67 -26.04
N THR A 574 -5.64 20.92 -25.60
CA THR A 574 -6.86 21.67 -25.25
C THR A 574 -6.83 23.06 -25.88
N SER A 575 -8.00 23.56 -26.28
CA SER A 575 -8.16 24.91 -26.82
C SER A 575 -8.10 25.96 -25.70
N VAL A 576 -7.78 27.21 -26.06
CA VAL A 576 -7.82 28.34 -25.12
C VAL A 576 -9.10 29.15 -25.32
N PHE A 577 -10.02 28.97 -24.39
CA PHE A 577 -11.35 29.56 -24.37
C PHE A 577 -11.32 31.00 -23.84
N THR A 578 -12.39 31.75 -24.07
CA THR A 578 -12.64 33.05 -23.42
C THR A 578 -13.75 32.85 -22.39
N ASP A 579 -13.58 33.36 -21.17
CA ASP A 579 -14.64 33.39 -20.16
C ASP A 579 -15.69 34.45 -20.54
N PRO A 580 -16.99 34.10 -20.69
CA PRO A 580 -18.03 35.08 -20.99
C PRO A 580 -18.34 36.04 -19.84
N ALA A 581 -17.92 35.76 -18.60
CA ALA A 581 -18.20 36.59 -17.43
C ALA A 581 -17.24 37.79 -17.28
N ASP A 582 -15.95 37.63 -17.65
CA ASP A 582 -14.92 38.68 -17.49
C ASP A 582 -13.99 38.89 -18.70
N GLY A 583 -14.10 38.06 -19.75
CA GLY A 583 -13.28 38.15 -20.96
C GLY A 583 -11.86 37.59 -20.83
N GLN A 584 -11.47 37.00 -19.70
CA GLN A 584 -10.15 36.38 -19.55
C GLN A 584 -10.02 35.12 -20.40
N LYS A 585 -8.77 34.74 -20.71
CA LYS A 585 -8.46 33.48 -21.38
C LYS A 585 -8.29 32.35 -20.37
N TYR A 586 -8.83 31.17 -20.66
CA TYR A 586 -8.69 29.99 -19.81
C TYR A 586 -8.49 28.70 -20.62
N VAL A 587 -7.96 27.67 -19.94
CA VAL A 587 -7.89 26.29 -20.43
C VAL A 587 -8.69 25.37 -19.52
N ALA A 588 -9.30 24.33 -20.11
CA ALA A 588 -9.89 23.22 -19.38
C ALA A 588 -8.86 22.08 -19.28
N VAL A 589 -8.49 21.72 -18.05
CA VAL A 589 -7.39 20.79 -17.74
C VAL A 589 -7.90 19.72 -16.80
N ASN A 590 -7.85 18.46 -17.24
CA ASN A 590 -8.20 17.33 -16.39
C ASN A 590 -7.03 17.00 -15.45
N VAL A 591 -7.29 17.00 -14.14
CA VAL A 591 -6.33 16.69 -13.08
C VAL A 591 -6.86 15.53 -12.26
N ILE A 592 -6.03 14.52 -12.03
CA ILE A 592 -6.37 13.36 -11.19
C ILE A 592 -6.01 13.67 -9.73
N PRO A 593 -6.92 13.47 -8.76
CA PRO A 593 -6.62 13.54 -7.34
C PRO A 593 -5.52 12.55 -6.92
N GLY A 594 -4.55 13.00 -6.13
CA GLY A 594 -3.51 12.14 -5.57
C GLY A 594 -3.83 11.59 -4.18
N ALA A 595 -2.85 10.89 -3.61
CA ALA A 595 -2.85 10.41 -2.23
C ALA A 595 -3.13 11.52 -1.21
N ASP A 596 -3.63 11.12 -0.04
CA ASP A 596 -4.23 11.96 1.00
C ASP A 596 -3.59 13.33 1.18
N GLY A 597 -4.39 14.39 0.99
CA GLY A 597 -4.04 15.79 1.25
C GLY A 597 -2.91 16.39 0.40
N ALA A 598 -2.29 15.60 -0.49
CA ALA A 598 -1.25 16.06 -1.39
C ALA A 598 -1.81 16.98 -2.50
N ILE A 599 -1.01 17.95 -2.93
CA ILE A 599 -1.34 18.79 -4.09
C ILE A 599 -0.73 18.15 -5.33
N VAL A 600 -1.54 17.47 -6.14
CA VAL A 600 -1.11 16.99 -7.46
C VAL A 600 -1.12 18.14 -8.44
N THR A 601 -0.05 18.28 -9.24
CA THR A 601 0.10 19.35 -10.21
C THR A 601 0.23 18.82 -11.63
N THR A 602 -0.74 19.15 -12.49
CA THR A 602 -0.60 18.97 -13.94
C THR A 602 0.18 20.16 -14.49
N ALA A 603 1.30 19.90 -15.17
CA ALA A 603 2.03 20.90 -15.94
C ALA A 603 1.37 21.08 -17.32
N VAL A 604 1.15 22.33 -17.71
CA VAL A 604 0.44 22.73 -18.92
C VAL A 604 1.30 23.73 -19.68
N THR A 605 1.56 23.45 -20.94
CA THR A 605 2.38 24.26 -21.86
C THR A 605 1.55 24.85 -22.97
N MET A 606 1.87 26.08 -23.37
CA MET A 606 1.33 26.64 -24.62
C MET A 606 1.83 25.82 -25.81
N VAL A 607 0.98 25.61 -26.81
CA VAL A 607 1.37 25.12 -28.14
C VAL A 607 1.29 26.31 -29.09
N ASP A 608 2.42 26.61 -29.74
CA ASP A 608 2.55 27.68 -30.75
C ASP A 608 1.78 27.36 -32.06
#